data_AF-A0A7Z9TTH9-F1
#
_entry.id   AF-A0A7Z9TTH9-F1
#
_cell.length_a   1.000
_cell.length_b   1.000
_cell.length_c   1.000
_cell.angle_alpha   90.00
_cell.angle_beta   90.00
_cell.angle_gamma   90.00
#
_symmetry.space_group_name_H-M   'P 1'
#
loop_
_entity.id
_entity.type
_entity.pdbx_description
1 polymer ?
#
loop_
_entity_poly.entity_id
_entity_poly.type
_entity_poly.pdbx_seq_one_letter_code
_entity_poly.pdbx_strand_id
1 'polypeptide(L)'
;METLNACVDEMTLPRKTTVYCEIHFNEFRLRPSMSQLSFLIKNNKIFENYSTNNISIKLFSWKKKVVSNQTTPHLHPRYLLTNIGGIQIDSGFKAVENNDLTTDMALVDLDFCQSKMEFYNENSNVFKLNSPIIEVHPDGSVTQHICK
;
A
#
# COMPACT_ATOMS: atom_id res chain seq x y z
N MET A 1 10.87 7.77 -8.87
CA MET A 1 11.49 7.33 -7.59
C MET A 1 11.51 8.48 -6.58
N GLU A 2 11.84 9.71 -7.02
CA GLU A 2 11.92 10.90 -6.16
C GLU A 2 10.65 11.21 -5.38
N THR A 3 9.46 11.08 -5.98
CA THR A 3 8.22 11.42 -5.25
C THR A 3 7.91 10.45 -4.13
N LEU A 4 8.09 9.13 -4.32
CA LEU A 4 7.92 8.16 -3.23
C LEU A 4 8.91 8.45 -2.09
N ASN A 5 10.16 8.78 -2.42
CA ASN A 5 11.17 9.16 -1.45
C ASN A 5 10.77 10.44 -0.70
N ALA A 6 10.30 11.49 -1.39
CA ALA A 6 9.86 12.73 -0.74
C ALA A 6 8.64 12.52 0.18
N CYS A 7 7.71 11.65 -0.23
CA CYS A 7 6.56 11.28 0.60
C CYS A 7 7.00 10.50 1.84
N VAL A 8 7.95 9.59 1.67
CA VAL A 8 8.61 8.93 2.79
C VAL A 8 9.27 9.96 3.69
N ASP A 9 10.09 10.85 3.14
CA ASP A 9 10.86 11.82 3.91
C ASP A 9 9.92 12.62 4.84
N GLU A 10 8.77 13.07 4.33
CA GLU A 10 7.72 13.75 5.11
C GLU A 10 7.07 12.85 6.20
N MET A 11 6.83 11.57 5.88
CA MET A 11 6.35 10.59 6.87
C MET A 11 7.41 10.27 7.93
N THR A 12 8.69 10.35 7.58
CA THR A 12 9.85 10.00 8.42
C THR A 12 10.39 11.15 9.27
N LEU A 13 9.79 12.35 9.16
CA LEU A 13 10.10 13.46 10.07
C LEU A 13 10.04 12.98 11.52
N PRO A 14 10.97 13.40 12.41
CA PRO A 14 11.03 12.92 13.79
C PRO A 14 9.69 13.09 14.50
N ARG A 15 8.99 11.98 14.73
CA ARG A 15 7.67 11.93 15.37
C ARG A 15 7.73 11.11 16.64
N LYS A 16 6.99 11.56 17.67
CA LYS A 16 6.79 10.79 18.91
C LYS A 16 5.90 9.55 18.71
N THR A 17 5.10 9.54 17.65
CA THR A 17 4.10 8.51 17.36
C THR A 17 4.45 7.73 16.11
N THR A 18 4.20 6.42 16.13
CA THR A 18 4.34 5.56 14.95
C THR A 18 3.35 5.96 13.86
N VAL A 19 3.84 6.11 12.63
CA VAL A 19 3.03 6.27 11.43
C VAL A 19 2.70 4.87 10.91
N TYR A 20 1.42 4.56 10.79
CA TYR A 20 0.95 3.30 10.21
C TYR A 20 0.59 3.54 8.76
N CYS A 21 1.26 2.84 7.86
CA CYS A 21 1.06 2.95 6.42
C CYS A 21 0.46 1.66 5.87
N GLU A 22 -0.64 1.76 5.11
CA GLU A 22 -1.23 0.64 4.38
C GLU A 22 -1.04 0.81 2.87
N ILE A 23 -0.53 -0.25 2.23
CA ILE A 23 -0.36 -0.32 0.78
C ILE A 23 -1.27 -1.42 0.26
N HIS A 24 -2.26 -1.00 -0.53
CA HIS A 24 -3.27 -1.88 -1.14
C HIS A 24 -2.97 -2.10 -2.62
N PHE A 25 -2.93 -3.34 -3.09
CA PHE A 25 -2.70 -3.64 -4.51
C PHE A 25 -3.46 -4.86 -5.03
N ASN A 26 -3.81 -4.81 -6.31
CA ASN A 26 -4.47 -5.92 -7.00
C ASN A 26 -3.50 -7.08 -7.25
N GLU A 27 -3.97 -8.30 -7.03
CA GLU A 27 -3.31 -9.52 -7.45
C GLU A 27 -3.28 -9.59 -8.98
N PHE A 28 -2.08 -9.78 -9.52
CA PHE A 28 -1.86 -9.94 -10.95
C PHE A 28 -0.95 -11.13 -11.17
N ARG A 29 -1.24 -11.98 -12.17
CA ARG A 29 -0.57 -13.27 -12.37
C ARG A 29 0.95 -13.19 -12.51
N LEU A 30 1.50 -12.04 -12.90
CA LEU A 30 2.95 -11.82 -13.05
C LEU A 30 3.63 -11.30 -11.78
N ARG A 31 2.90 -11.03 -10.69
CA ARG A 31 3.47 -10.59 -9.41
C ARG A 31 3.84 -11.79 -8.54
N PRO A 32 4.89 -11.68 -7.70
CA PRO A 32 5.17 -12.71 -6.70
C PRO A 32 3.99 -12.87 -5.74
N SER A 33 3.78 -14.09 -5.24
CA SER A 33 2.76 -14.35 -4.21
C SER A 33 3.08 -13.59 -2.92
N MET A 34 2.10 -13.42 -2.03
CA MET A 34 2.34 -12.78 -0.73
C MET A 34 3.40 -13.52 0.09
N SER A 35 3.44 -14.85 0.05
CA SER A 35 4.50 -15.62 0.72
C SER A 35 5.88 -15.34 0.12
N GLN A 36 5.99 -15.25 -1.21
CA GLN A 36 7.24 -14.90 -1.89
C GLN A 36 7.67 -13.46 -1.58
N LEU A 37 6.73 -12.50 -1.59
CA LEU A 37 6.99 -11.12 -1.21
C LEU A 37 7.50 -11.03 0.22
N SER A 38 6.90 -11.76 1.17
CA SER A 38 7.37 -11.75 2.55
C SER A 38 8.80 -12.26 2.68
N PHE A 39 9.14 -13.33 1.94
CA PHE A 39 10.51 -13.84 1.88
C PHE A 39 11.48 -12.82 1.30
N LEU A 40 11.12 -12.17 0.19
CA LEU A 40 11.97 -11.15 -0.45
C LEU A 40 12.17 -9.93 0.45
N ILE A 41 11.11 -9.45 1.11
CA ILE A 41 11.18 -8.32 2.03
C ILE A 41 12.13 -8.63 3.19
N LYS A 42 11.99 -9.82 3.80
CA LYS A 42 12.84 -10.26 4.91
C LYS A 42 14.30 -10.37 4.51
N ASN A 43 14.60 -11.04 3.39
CA ASN A 43 15.98 -11.35 3.02
C ASN A 43 16.71 -10.20 2.33
N ASN A 44 16.00 -9.41 1.52
CA ASN A 44 16.60 -8.30 0.78
C ASN A 44 16.50 -6.98 1.53
N LYS A 45 15.95 -7.00 2.76
CA LYS A 45 15.86 -5.83 3.64
C LYS A 45 15.25 -4.61 2.95
N ILE A 46 14.24 -4.85 2.10
CA ILE A 46 13.68 -3.86 1.16
C ILE A 46 13.21 -2.59 1.89
N PHE A 47 12.79 -2.72 3.14
CA PHE A 47 12.28 -1.62 3.96
C PHE A 47 13.20 -1.22 5.12
N GLU A 48 14.46 -1.66 5.16
CA GLU A 48 15.41 -1.33 6.26
C GLU A 48 15.61 0.19 6.41
N ASN A 49 15.61 0.94 5.31
CA ASN A 49 15.73 2.40 5.34
C ASN A 49 14.52 3.11 5.98
N TYR A 50 13.39 2.44 6.15
CA TYR A 50 12.19 3.01 6.75
C TYR A 50 11.98 2.56 8.20
N SER A 51 12.72 1.55 8.67
CA SER A 51 12.54 0.98 10.02
C SER A 51 12.84 2.05 11.09
N THR A 52 13.95 2.77 10.96
CA THR A 52 14.42 3.75 11.96
C THR A 52 13.50 4.95 12.20
N ASN A 53 12.42 5.09 11.42
CA ASN A 53 11.66 6.33 11.32
C ASN A 53 10.28 6.26 11.97
N ASN A 54 10.07 5.32 12.91
CA ASN A 54 8.76 5.08 13.53
C ASN A 54 7.66 4.82 12.48
N ILE A 55 7.98 4.11 11.39
CA ILE A 55 7.01 3.75 10.36
C ILE A 55 6.73 2.25 10.42
N SER A 56 5.45 1.89 10.47
CA SER A 56 4.97 0.53 10.24
C SER A 56 4.29 0.46 8.88
N ILE A 57 4.59 -0.57 8.08
CA ILE A 57 4.04 -0.74 6.74
C ILE A 57 3.28 -2.06 6.65
N LYS A 58 1.99 -2.00 6.32
CA LYS A 58 1.15 -3.17 6.03
C LYS A 58 0.86 -3.29 4.54
N LEU A 59 1.06 -4.49 4.01
CA LEU A 59 0.83 -4.82 2.60
C LEU A 59 -0.42 -5.69 2.47
N PHE A 60 -1.39 -5.19 1.73
CA PHE A 60 -2.65 -5.86 1.44
C PHE A 60 -2.73 -6.19 -0.06
N SER A 61 -2.77 -7.48 -0.37
CA SER A 61 -3.08 -7.97 -1.72
C SER A 61 -4.55 -8.32 -1.79
N TRP A 62 -5.25 -7.80 -2.80
CA TRP A 62 -6.66 -8.08 -3.02
C TRP A 62 -6.90 -8.64 -4.42
N LYS A 63 -7.95 -9.44 -4.57
CA LYS A 63 -8.50 -9.83 -5.87
C LYS A 63 -9.99 -9.56 -5.92
N LYS A 64 -10.50 -9.21 -7.10
CA LYS A 64 -11.93 -9.02 -7.31
C LYS A 64 -12.68 -10.32 -7.03
N LYS A 65 -13.76 -10.27 -6.24
CA LYS A 65 -14.72 -11.38 -6.15
C LYS A 65 -15.50 -11.45 -7.48
N VAL A 66 -15.53 -12.62 -8.11
CA VAL A 66 -16.16 -12.82 -9.44
C VAL A 66 -17.69 -12.61 -9.41
N VAL A 67 -18.29 -12.35 -8.25
CA VAL A 67 -19.74 -12.52 -8.02
C VAL A 67 -20.59 -11.27 -8.32
N SER A 68 -20.04 -10.08 -8.58
CA SER A 68 -20.91 -8.89 -8.72
C SER A 68 -21.06 -8.41 -10.16
N ASN A 69 -22.30 -8.42 -10.66
CA ASN A 69 -22.81 -7.60 -11.77
C ASN A 69 -22.76 -6.08 -11.47
N GLN A 70 -22.07 -5.67 -10.41
CA GLN A 70 -21.82 -4.28 -10.08
C GLN A 70 -20.62 -3.79 -10.90
N THR A 71 -20.82 -2.69 -11.64
CA THR A 71 -19.75 -1.88 -12.20
C THR A 71 -18.84 -1.44 -11.06
N THR A 72 -17.74 -2.16 -10.87
CA THR A 72 -16.71 -1.76 -9.92
C THR A 72 -16.04 -0.52 -10.51
N PRO A 73 -15.98 0.63 -9.80
CA PRO A 73 -15.24 1.78 -10.29
C PRO A 73 -13.82 1.32 -10.64
N HIS A 74 -13.25 1.86 -11.71
CA HIS A 74 -11.91 1.48 -12.15
C HIS A 74 -10.91 1.78 -11.02
N LEU A 75 -10.48 0.74 -10.28
CA LEU A 75 -9.54 0.82 -9.17
C LEU A 75 -8.12 0.96 -9.72
N HIS A 76 -7.86 2.07 -10.41
CA HIS A 76 -6.54 2.51 -10.83
C HIS A 76 -5.77 3.34 -9.80
N PRO A 77 -6.37 3.92 -8.73
CA PRO A 77 -5.58 4.65 -7.75
C PRO A 77 -4.75 3.69 -6.91
N ARG A 78 -3.46 3.97 -6.78
CA ARG A 78 -2.61 3.38 -5.73
C ARG A 78 -2.65 4.35 -4.56
N TYR A 79 -2.96 3.84 -3.38
CA TYR A 79 -3.01 4.66 -2.18
C TYR A 79 -1.83 4.35 -1.26
N LEU A 80 -1.26 5.41 -0.70
CA LEU A 80 -0.41 5.37 0.48
C LEU A 80 -1.26 5.93 1.63
N LEU A 81 -1.95 5.05 2.34
CA LEU A 81 -2.90 5.46 3.39
C LEU A 81 -2.19 5.45 4.73
N THR A 82 -2.27 6.54 5.49
CA THR A 82 -1.73 6.57 6.86
C THR A 82 -2.70 7.14 7.88
N ASN A 83 -2.39 6.94 9.16
CA ASN A 83 -3.12 7.50 10.30
C ASN A 83 -2.90 9.01 10.52
N ILE A 84 -2.17 9.69 9.63
CA ILE A 84 -1.90 11.14 9.68
C ILE A 84 -2.24 11.87 8.36
N GLY A 85 -2.92 11.18 7.43
CA GLY A 85 -3.19 11.63 6.06
C GLY A 85 -2.65 10.62 5.05
N GLY A 86 -2.78 10.88 3.76
CA GLY A 86 -2.30 9.92 2.77
C GLY A 86 -2.07 10.55 1.42
N ILE A 87 -1.73 9.69 0.47
CA ILE A 87 -1.48 10.10 -0.91
C ILE A 87 -2.27 9.19 -1.83
N GLN A 88 -3.06 9.82 -2.68
CA GLN A 88 -3.68 9.16 -3.82
C GLN A 88 -2.79 9.36 -5.03
N ILE A 89 -2.57 8.27 -5.78
CA ILE A 89 -1.81 8.27 -7.03
C ILE A 89 -2.70 7.69 -8.12
N ASP A 90 -3.22 8.55 -9.00
CA ASP A 90 -4.08 8.19 -10.12
C ASP A 90 -3.23 7.88 -11.36
N SER A 91 -3.34 6.62 -11.83
CA SER A 91 -2.78 6.05 -13.08
C SER A 91 -1.31 6.33 -13.47
N GLY A 92 -0.56 5.23 -13.67
CA GLY A 92 0.51 5.12 -14.68
C GLY A 92 1.88 5.74 -14.37
N PHE A 93 2.81 4.95 -13.79
CA PHE A 93 4.24 5.13 -14.07
C PHE A 93 4.53 4.59 -15.49
N LYS A 94 4.07 5.29 -16.52
CA LYS A 94 4.59 5.08 -17.87
C LYS A 94 5.40 6.32 -18.21
N ALA A 95 6.72 6.17 -18.26
CA ALA A 95 7.51 7.10 -19.04
C ALA A 95 7.04 6.96 -20.49
N VAL A 96 6.36 7.96 -21.02
CA VAL A 96 6.28 8.13 -22.47
C VAL A 96 7.65 8.62 -22.94
N GLU A 97 8.04 8.27 -24.16
CA GLU A 97 9.36 8.58 -24.76
C GLU A 97 9.71 10.10 -24.75
N ASN A 98 8.76 10.95 -24.39
CA ASN A 98 8.86 12.41 -24.36
C ASN A 98 9.00 13.03 -22.95
N ASN A 99 9.33 12.25 -21.91
CA ASN A 99 9.44 12.72 -20.51
C ASN A 99 8.14 13.22 -19.85
N ASP A 100 6.98 13.03 -20.47
CA ASP A 100 5.70 13.37 -19.82
C ASP A 100 5.35 12.31 -18.76
N LEU A 101 5.31 12.72 -17.50
CA LEU A 101 4.76 11.92 -16.40
C LEU A 101 3.28 12.27 -16.26
N THR A 102 2.37 11.39 -16.68
CA THR A 102 0.91 11.57 -16.52
C THR A 102 0.41 11.07 -15.15
N THR A 103 1.27 11.12 -14.13
CA THR A 103 0.93 10.63 -12.79
C THR A 103 0.28 11.76 -12.00
N ASP A 104 -1.03 11.69 -11.82
CA ASP A 104 -1.75 12.62 -10.97
C ASP A 104 -1.61 12.17 -9.51
N MET A 105 -1.18 13.09 -8.64
CA MET A 105 -1.00 12.84 -7.22
C MET A 105 -1.76 13.87 -6.40
N ALA A 106 -2.46 13.41 -5.37
CA ALA A 106 -3.18 14.28 -4.44
C ALA A 106 -2.88 13.87 -3.00
N LEU A 107 -2.68 14.87 -2.15
CA LEU A 107 -2.75 14.67 -0.70
C LEU A 107 -4.22 14.41 -0.34
N VAL A 108 -4.46 13.38 0.47
CA VAL A 108 -5.78 13.03 0.97
C VAL A 108 -5.82 13.16 2.48
N ASP A 109 -6.97 13.59 2.98
CA ASP A 109 -7.21 13.78 4.41
C ASP A 109 -7.44 12.43 5.15
N LEU A 110 -7.57 12.54 6.47
CA LEU A 110 -7.78 11.40 7.36
C LEU A 110 -9.09 10.68 7.10
N ASP A 111 -10.17 11.41 6.82
CA ASP A 111 -11.49 10.84 6.59
C ASP A 111 -11.50 10.00 5.31
N PHE A 112 -10.83 10.49 4.26
CA PHE A 112 -10.60 9.74 3.03
C PHE A 112 -9.75 8.49 3.30
N CYS A 113 -8.66 8.63 4.05
CA CYS A 113 -7.80 7.50 4.41
C CYS A 113 -8.58 6.40 5.12
N GLN A 114 -9.33 6.77 6.16
CA GLN A 114 -10.14 5.84 6.93
C GLN A 114 -11.21 5.18 6.06
N SER A 115 -11.93 5.96 5.25
CA SER A 115 -12.93 5.44 4.32
C SER A 115 -12.35 4.39 3.35
N LYS A 116 -11.13 4.60 2.84
CA LYS A 116 -10.46 3.64 1.96
C LYS A 116 -9.98 2.40 2.71
N MET A 117 -9.40 2.56 3.90
CA MET A 117 -9.00 1.42 4.73
C MET A 117 -10.21 0.53 5.05
N GLU A 118 -11.35 1.13 5.39
CA GLU A 118 -12.62 0.42 5.61
C GLU A 118 -13.14 -0.28 4.35
N PHE A 119 -13.05 0.38 3.18
CA PHE A 119 -13.49 -0.20 1.90
C PHE A 119 -12.73 -1.48 1.51
N TYR A 120 -11.44 -1.57 1.84
CA TYR A 120 -10.58 -2.72 1.56
C TYR A 120 -10.52 -3.75 2.69
N ASN A 121 -11.40 -3.67 3.69
CA ASN A 121 -11.37 -4.57 4.84
C ASN A 121 -11.65 -6.06 4.50
N GLU A 122 -11.33 -6.95 5.44
CA GLU A 122 -11.51 -8.41 5.34
C GLU A 122 -12.96 -8.84 5.00
N ASN A 123 -13.94 -8.02 5.34
CA ASN A 123 -15.36 -8.29 5.15
C ASN A 123 -15.94 -7.68 3.86
N SER A 124 -15.10 -7.14 2.97
CA SER A 124 -15.57 -6.50 1.74
C SER A 124 -16.36 -7.48 0.86
N ASN A 125 -17.55 -7.10 0.41
CA ASN A 125 -18.36 -7.91 -0.51
C ASN A 125 -17.83 -7.87 -1.96
N VAL A 126 -16.93 -6.94 -2.27
CA VAL A 126 -16.41 -6.68 -3.62
C VAL A 126 -15.04 -7.34 -3.84
N PHE A 127 -14.22 -7.41 -2.79
CA PHE A 127 -12.86 -7.96 -2.85
C PHE A 127 -12.67 -9.16 -1.93
N LYS A 128 -11.67 -9.96 -2.27
CA LYS A 128 -11.11 -10.98 -1.38
C LYS A 128 -9.66 -10.61 -1.11
N LEU A 129 -9.30 -10.48 0.17
CA LEU A 129 -7.92 -10.33 0.57
C LEU A 129 -7.18 -11.66 0.39
N ASN A 130 -5.93 -11.57 -0.08
CA ASN A 130 -5.03 -12.68 -0.19
C ASN A 130 -4.12 -12.73 1.05
N SER A 131 -4.05 -13.91 1.65
CA SER A 131 -3.21 -14.20 2.80
C SER A 131 -1.78 -14.59 2.36
N PRO A 132 -0.74 -14.29 3.15
CA PRO A 132 -0.78 -13.47 4.36
C PRO A 132 -0.78 -11.97 4.08
N ILE A 133 -1.35 -11.17 4.99
CA ILE A 133 -1.03 -9.75 5.08
C ILE A 133 0.38 -9.65 5.69
N ILE A 134 1.23 -8.82 5.10
CA ILE A 134 2.61 -8.63 5.57
C ILE A 134 2.68 -7.31 6.32
N GLU A 135 3.21 -7.33 7.53
CA GLU A 135 3.49 -6.12 8.31
C GLU A 135 4.98 -6.02 8.59
N VAL A 136 5.55 -4.88 8.23
CA VAL A 136 6.90 -4.47 8.60
C VAL A 136 6.79 -3.51 9.76
N HIS A 137 7.41 -3.85 10.87
CA HIS A 137 7.42 -3.04 12.09
C HIS A 137 8.51 -1.96 12.01
N PRO A 138 8.43 -0.93 12.86
CA PRO A 138 9.49 0.08 12.96
C PRO A 138 10.86 -0.51 13.33
N ASP A 139 10.94 -1.63 14.03
CA ASP A 139 12.25 -2.28 14.26
C ASP A 139 12.79 -3.06 13.05
N GLY A 140 12.05 -3.06 11.92
CA GLY A 140 12.37 -3.79 10.69
C GLY A 140 11.96 -5.26 10.76
N SER A 141 11.39 -5.73 11.87
CA SER A 141 10.85 -7.07 11.97
C SER A 141 9.61 -7.22 11.07
N VAL A 142 9.38 -8.44 10.57
CA VAL A 142 8.33 -8.71 9.59
C VAL A 142 7.41 -9.81 10.08
N THR A 143 6.15 -9.47 10.32
CA THR A 143 5.08 -10.40 10.72
C THR A 143 4.16 -10.73 9.55
N GLN A 144 3.59 -11.94 9.57
CA GLN A 144 2.60 -12.40 8.60
C GLN A 144 1.29 -12.68 9.32
N HIS A 145 0.20 -12.09 8.84
CA HIS A 145 -1.13 -12.30 9.39
C HIS A 145 -1.93 -13.17 8.44
N ILE A 146 -2.41 -14.31 8.93
CA ILE A 146 -3.22 -15.23 8.13
C ILE A 146 -4.68 -14.76 8.22
N CYS A 147 -5.23 -14.31 7.09
CA CYS A 147 -6.66 -14.02 6.98
C CYS A 147 -7.46 -15.33 7.16
N LYS A 148 -8.49 -15.30 8.00
CA LYS A 148 -9.39 -16.43 8.25
C LYS A 148 -10.45 -16.59 7.14
#